data_AF-A0A2M7TL25-F1
#
_entry.id   AF-A0A2M7TL25-F1
#
_cell.length_a   1.000
_cell.length_b   1.000
_cell.length_c   1.000
_cell.angle_alpha   90.00
_cell.angle_beta   90.00
_cell.angle_gamma   90.00
#
_symmetry.space_group_name_H-M   'P 1'
#
loop_
_entity.id
_entity.type
_entity.pdbx_description
1 polymer ?
#
loop_
_entity_poly.entity_id
_entity_poly.type
_entity_poly.pdbx_seq_one_letter_code
_entity_poly.pdbx_strand_id
1 'polypeptide(L)'
;MNLLLTSAGLSNKTLADTFIRLCPVSVEKVSVAFIDTASKVESDDWFVEKDINILKTIGFKNIKRINIAQPETEWFATLVDAQVCFIEGGNTFYVL
;
A
#
# COMPACT_ATOMS: atom_id res chain seq x y z
N MET A 1 11.33 13.73 3.11
CA MET A 1 10.18 12.81 3.30
C MET A 1 9.34 12.87 2.04
N ASN A 2 9.01 11.74 1.44
CA ASN A 2 8.22 11.63 0.22
C ASN A 2 6.82 11.14 0.61
N LEU A 3 5.77 11.89 0.28
CA LEU A 3 4.39 11.52 0.54
C LEU A 3 3.55 11.73 -0.72
N LEU A 4 2.66 10.78 -1.00
CA LEU A 4 1.64 10.89 -2.04
C LEU A 4 0.29 10.58 -1.38
N LEU A 5 -0.53 11.61 -1.20
CA LEU A 5 -1.87 11.49 -0.62
C LEU A 5 -2.89 11.52 -1.76
N THR A 6 -3.77 10.54 -1.81
CA THR A 6 -4.80 10.44 -2.85
C THR A 6 -6.13 10.02 -2.22
N SER A 7 -7.24 10.38 -2.87
CA SER A 7 -8.59 10.03 -2.40
C SER A 7 -9.06 8.65 -2.88
N ALA A 8 -8.37 8.05 -3.86
CA ALA A 8 -8.80 6.82 -4.54
C ALA A 8 -7.61 6.07 -5.14
N GLY A 9 -6.56 5.85 -4.33
CA GLY A 9 -5.37 5.10 -4.76
C GLY A 9 -4.67 5.70 -5.97
N LEU A 10 -4.15 4.84 -6.84
CA LEU A 10 -3.46 5.23 -8.09
C LEU A 10 -4.45 5.28 -9.28
N SER A 11 -5.50 6.10 -9.16
CA SER A 11 -6.65 6.14 -10.09
C SER A 11 -6.35 6.60 -11.52
N ASN A 12 -5.15 7.15 -11.78
CA ASN A 12 -4.77 7.64 -13.11
C ASN A 12 -3.26 7.56 -13.33
N LYS A 13 -2.85 7.71 -14.59
CA LYS A 13 -1.44 7.64 -15.00
C LYS A 13 -0.55 8.65 -14.28
N THR A 14 -1.03 9.87 -14.05
CA THR A 14 -0.24 10.91 -13.36
C THR A 14 0.09 10.52 -11.93
N LEU A 15 -0.87 9.93 -11.20
CA LEU A 15 -0.64 9.42 -9.85
C LEU A 15 0.32 8.22 -9.86
N ALA A 16 0.13 7.27 -10.78
CA ALA A 16 1.02 6.13 -10.93
C ALA A 16 2.46 6.56 -11.27
N ASP A 17 2.64 7.44 -12.25
CA ASP A 17 3.95 7.99 -12.62
C ASP A 17 4.59 8.74 -11.45
N THR A 18 3.80 9.48 -10.67
CA THR A 18 4.29 10.20 -9.49
C THR A 18 4.75 9.23 -8.42
N PHE A 19 3.97 8.19 -8.13
CA PHE A 19 4.34 7.14 -7.19
C PHE A 19 5.65 6.44 -7.60
N ILE A 20 5.79 6.10 -8.89
CA ILE A 20 7.02 5.51 -9.46
C ILE A 20 8.23 6.43 -9.26
N ARG A 21 8.09 7.74 -9.52
CA ARG A 21 9.19 8.71 -9.32
C ARG A 21 9.60 8.88 -7.86
N LEU A 22 8.70 8.63 -6.91
CA LEU A 22 9.01 8.73 -5.48
C LEU A 22 9.71 7.48 -4.93
N CYS A 23 9.69 6.38 -5.67
CA CYS A 23 10.36 5.14 -5.28
C CYS A 23 11.88 5.34 -5.24
N PRO A 24 12.58 4.79 -4.23
CA PRO A 24 14.02 4.98 -4.06
C PRO A 24 14.85 4.21 -5.09
N VAL A 25 14.27 3.18 -5.71
CA VAL A 25 14.87 2.31 -6.72
C VAL A 25 13.81 1.94 -7.76
N SER A 26 14.20 1.20 -8.80
CA SER A 26 13.27 0.68 -9.79
C SER A 26 12.20 -0.21 -9.15
N VAL A 27 10.94 -0.05 -9.59
CA VAL A 27 9.74 -0.62 -8.93
C VAL A 27 9.80 -2.13 -8.72
N GLU A 28 10.46 -2.86 -9.61
CA GLU A 28 10.62 -4.31 -9.50
C GLU A 28 11.53 -4.75 -8.36
N LYS A 29 12.34 -3.82 -7.82
CA LYS A 29 13.23 -4.04 -6.67
C LYS A 29 12.67 -3.48 -5.37
N VAL A 30 11.60 -2.67 -5.43
CA VAL A 30 11.02 -2.04 -4.25
C VAL A 30 10.26 -3.07 -3.41
N SER A 31 10.54 -3.12 -2.10
CA SER A 31 9.69 -3.79 -1.11
C SER A 31 8.55 -2.86 -0.67
N VAL A 32 7.31 -3.35 -0.77
CA VAL A 32 6.11 -2.62 -0.39
C VAL A 32 5.44 -3.31 0.79
N ALA A 33 5.26 -2.58 1.89
CA ALA A 33 4.28 -2.91 2.93
C ALA A 33 2.92 -2.33 2.52
N PHE A 34 1.99 -3.21 2.17
CA PHE A 34 0.63 -2.86 1.77
C PHE A 34 -0.29 -3.00 2.99
N ILE A 35 -0.71 -1.88 3.57
CA ILE A 35 -1.45 -1.83 4.82
C ILE A 35 -2.94 -1.69 4.48
N ASP A 36 -3.69 -2.80 4.59
CA ASP A 36 -5.12 -2.88 4.27
C ASP A 36 -6.00 -2.93 5.54
N THR A 37 -5.48 -2.40 6.64
CA THR A 37 -6.15 -2.46 7.96
C THR A 37 -7.46 -1.70 7.97
N ALA A 38 -7.49 -0.49 7.40
CA ALA A 38 -8.68 0.36 7.35
C ALA A 38 -9.87 -0.34 6.64
N SER A 39 -9.59 -1.21 5.66
CA SER A 39 -10.64 -1.91 4.91
C SER A 39 -11.27 -3.09 5.65
N LYS A 40 -10.64 -3.60 6.73
CA LYS A 40 -11.08 -4.84 7.42
C LYS A 40 -12.43 -4.74 8.11
N VAL A 41 -12.90 -3.51 8.35
CA VAL A 41 -14.21 -3.23 8.97
C VAL A 41 -15.22 -2.69 7.96
N GLU A 42 -14.83 -2.51 6.70
CA GLU A 42 -15.74 -2.13 5.63
C GLU A 42 -16.57 -3.34 5.19
N SER A 43 -17.81 -3.10 4.78
CA SER A 43 -18.67 -4.16 4.24
C SER A 43 -18.26 -4.60 2.83
N ASP A 44 -17.55 -3.74 2.10
CA ASP A 44 -17.06 -3.97 0.74
C ASP A 44 -15.65 -3.38 0.59
N ASP A 45 -14.67 -4.23 0.34
CA ASP A 45 -13.24 -3.89 0.25
C ASP A 45 -12.63 -4.20 -1.14
N TRP A 46 -13.46 -4.26 -2.18
CA TRP A 46 -13.04 -4.57 -3.56
C TRP A 46 -11.85 -3.75 -4.07
N PHE A 47 -11.69 -2.52 -3.58
CA PHE A 47 -10.61 -1.61 -3.95
C PHE A 47 -9.23 -2.14 -3.54
N VAL A 48 -9.14 -2.96 -2.48
CA VAL A 48 -7.89 -3.56 -2.01
C VAL A 48 -7.23 -4.42 -3.08
N GLU A 49 -7.99 -5.34 -3.68
CA GLU A 49 -7.45 -6.21 -4.73
C GLU A 49 -7.22 -5.45 -6.03
N LYS A 50 -8.07 -4.46 -6.34
CA LYS A 50 -7.85 -3.57 -7.48
C LYS A 50 -6.49 -2.86 -7.37
N ASP A 51 -6.18 -2.27 -6.22
CA ASP A 51 -4.98 -1.46 -6.06
C ASP A 51 -3.72 -2.32 -5.97
N ILE A 52 -3.80 -3.51 -5.37
CA ILE A 52 -2.74 -4.54 -5.49
C ILE A 52 -2.48 -4.88 -6.96
N ASN A 53 -3.52 -5.06 -7.77
CA ASN A 53 -3.38 -5.36 -9.19
C ASN A 53 -2.79 -4.19 -9.98
N ILE A 54 -3.11 -2.95 -9.61
CA ILE A 54 -2.46 -1.76 -10.19
C ILE A 54 -0.97 -1.76 -9.87
N LEU A 55 -0.58 -2.01 -8.62
CA LEU A 55 0.84 -2.10 -8.22
C LEU A 55 1.59 -3.19 -9.01
N LYS A 56 0.97 -4.36 -9.20
CA LYS A 56 1.55 -5.42 -10.04
C LYS A 56 1.69 -4.97 -11.50
N THR A 57 0.66 -4.31 -12.05
CA THR A 57 0.64 -3.85 -13.45
C THR A 57 1.72 -2.81 -13.73
N ILE A 58 2.00 -1.92 -12.78
CA ILE A 58 3.07 -0.92 -12.92
C ILE A 58 4.47 -1.47 -12.64
N GLY A 59 4.59 -2.74 -12.21
CA GLY A 59 5.85 -3.49 -12.16
C GLY A 59 6.36 -3.87 -10.77
N PHE A 60 5.63 -3.59 -9.69
CA PHE A 60 6.05 -4.02 -8.35
C PHE A 60 5.97 -5.53 -8.20
N LYS A 61 7.03 -6.14 -7.68
CA LYS A 61 7.14 -7.59 -7.48
C LYS A 61 7.07 -8.02 -6.03
N ASN A 62 7.50 -7.16 -5.10
CA ASN A 62 7.64 -7.49 -3.68
C ASN A 62 6.58 -6.75 -2.85
N ILE A 63 5.33 -7.17 -2.97
CA ILE A 63 4.20 -6.59 -2.22
C ILE A 63 3.83 -7.54 -1.09
N LYS A 64 3.93 -7.10 0.16
CA LYS A 64 3.50 -7.85 1.33
C LYS A 64 2.33 -7.14 2.00
N ARG A 65 1.20 -7.81 2.11
CA ARG A 65 0.02 -7.30 2.84
C ARG A 65 0.25 -7.43 4.33
N ILE A 66 -0.10 -6.39 5.08
CA ILE A 66 -0.05 -6.39 6.54
C ILE A 66 -1.33 -5.80 7.12
N ASN A 67 -1.75 -6.35 8.25
CA ASN A 67 -2.84 -5.84 9.06
C ASN A 67 -2.28 -5.42 10.42
N ILE A 68 -2.22 -4.11 10.69
CA ILE A 68 -1.63 -3.58 11.91
C ILE A 68 -2.53 -3.75 13.14
N ALA A 69 -3.79 -4.18 12.95
CA ALA A 69 -4.67 -4.58 14.06
C ALA A 69 -4.33 -5.98 14.62
N GLN A 70 -3.48 -6.76 13.93
CA GLN A 70 -2.95 -8.03 14.42
C GLN A 70 -1.75 -7.81 15.35
N PRO A 71 -1.35 -8.82 16.15
CA PRO A 71 -0.14 -8.75 16.96
C PRO A 71 1.09 -8.28 16.18
N GLU A 72 1.87 -7.39 16.78
CA GLU A 72 3.06 -6.76 16.16
C GLU A 72 4.03 -7.78 15.54
N THR A 73 4.17 -8.95 16.18
CA THR A 73 5.00 -10.06 15.71
C THR A 73 4.66 -10.55 14.31
N GLU A 74 3.45 -10.29 13.81
CA GLU A 74 2.99 -10.72 12.49
C GLU A 74 3.37 -9.75 11.37
N TRP A 75 3.52 -8.45 11.66
CA TRP A 75 3.68 -7.42 10.62
C TRP A 75 4.90 -6.52 10.78
N PHE A 76 5.46 -6.36 11.98
CA PHE A 76 6.48 -5.35 12.26
C PHE A 76 7.74 -5.51 11.42
N ALA A 77 8.25 -6.74 11.29
CA ALA A 77 9.42 -7.02 10.44
C ALA A 77 9.16 -6.63 8.97
N THR A 78 7.95 -6.89 8.46
CA THR A 78 7.57 -6.47 7.10
C THR A 78 7.55 -4.95 6.95
N LEU A 79 7.07 -4.23 7.97
CA LEU A 79 7.07 -2.77 7.95
C LEU A 79 8.50 -2.20 7.97
N VAL A 80 9.38 -2.73 8.82
CA VAL A 80 10.78 -2.29 8.95
C VAL A 80 11.58 -2.54 7.68
N ASP A 81 11.35 -3.68 7.01
CA ASP A 81 12.06 -4.05 5.77
C ASP A 81 11.49 -3.38 4.52
N ALA A 82 10.34 -2.71 4.63
CA ALA A 82 9.68 -2.07 3.49
C ALA A 82 10.36 -0.74 3.11
N GLN A 83 10.57 -0.56 1.82
CA GLN A 83 11.05 0.72 1.27
C GLN A 83 9.90 1.69 0.99
N VAL A 84 8.68 1.16 0.81
CA VAL A 84 7.46 1.93 0.58
C VAL A 84 6.34 1.36 1.44
N CYS A 85 5.62 2.25 2.12
CA CYS A 85 4.35 1.93 2.77
C CYS A 85 3.21 2.43 1.87
N PHE A 86 2.30 1.52 1.50
CA PHE A 86 1.06 1.84 0.81
C PHE A 86 -0.08 1.63 1.79
N ILE A 87 -0.72 2.71 2.24
CA ILE A 87 -1.83 2.66 3.21
C ILE A 87 -3.13 2.77 2.43
N GLU A 88 -3.96 1.73 2.52
CA GLU A 88 -5.25 1.69 1.84
C GLU A 88 -6.34 2.52 2.51
N GLY A 89 -7.37 2.80 1.74
CA GLY A 89 -8.61 3.42 2.22
C GLY A 89 -9.48 2.47 3.07
N GLY A 90 -10.56 3.03 3.60
CA GLY A 90 -11.51 2.36 4.49
C GLY A 90 -11.81 3.22 5.71
N ASN A 91 -11.96 2.60 6.88
CA ASN A 91 -12.28 3.29 8.11
C ASN A 91 -11.04 3.93 8.76
N THR A 92 -10.97 5.26 8.72
CA THR A 92 -9.85 6.02 9.29
C THR A 92 -9.71 5.87 10.81
N PHE A 93 -10.80 5.65 11.54
CA PHE A 93 -10.75 5.46 12.99
C PHE A 93 -10.24 4.08 13.39
N TYR A 94 -10.42 3.08 12.53
CA TYR A 94 -9.96 1.71 12.81
C TYR A 94 -8.45 1.53 12.58
N VAL A 95 -7.86 2.33 11.69
CA VAL A 95 -6.42 2.27 11.37
C VAL A 95 -5.54 3.16 12.25
N LEU A 96 -6.14 4.09 13.01
CA LEU A 96 -5.45 5.01 13.93
C LEU A 96 -5.26 4.37 15.31
#